data_AF-A0A5C4J1H2-F1
#
_entry.id   AF-A0A5C4J1H2-F1
#
_cell.length_a   1.000
_cell.length_b   1.000
_cell.length_c   1.000
_cell.angle_alpha   90.00
_cell.angle_beta   90.00
_cell.angle_gamma   90.00
#
_symmetry.space_group_name_H-M   'P 1'
#
loop_
_entity.id
_entity.type
_entity.pdbx_description
1 polymer ?
#
loop_
_entity_poly.entity_id
_entity_poly.type
_entity_poly.pdbx_seq_one_letter_code
_entity_poly.pdbx_strand_id
1 'polypeptide(L)'
;MPVDKAEAERVARRFLDAANAGDAKGVEAAFAENARFDSVGRVYPSRADIMNRFLIPEVLDVGGRYKAIGSRWDGDRYVVRYDFKTSGGGGESFSYAFLIQDGLIRDVAGRY
;
A
#
# COMPACT_ATOMS: atom_id res chain seq x y z
N MET A 1 -16.36 3.53 -14.71
CA MET A 1 -15.28 4.15 -15.51
C MET A 1 -14.17 3.12 -15.67
N PRO A 2 -13.54 2.97 -16.85
CA PRO A 2 -12.35 2.14 -16.99
C PRO A 2 -11.22 2.68 -16.10
N VAL A 3 -10.45 1.79 -15.48
CA VAL A 3 -9.30 2.18 -14.64
C VAL A 3 -8.24 2.84 -15.52
N ASP A 4 -7.86 4.08 -15.21
CA ASP A 4 -6.66 4.69 -15.80
C ASP A 4 -5.44 3.98 -15.19
N LYS A 5 -4.84 3.08 -15.99
CA LYS A 5 -3.70 2.28 -15.56
C LYS A 5 -2.50 3.14 -15.18
N ALA A 6 -2.25 4.20 -15.93
CA ALA A 6 -1.14 5.09 -15.66
C ALA A 6 -1.38 5.88 -14.37
N GLU A 7 -2.62 6.24 -14.06
CA GLU A 7 -2.98 6.84 -12.79
C GLU A 7 -2.78 5.88 -11.62
N ALA A 8 -3.26 4.63 -11.74
CA ALA A 8 -3.09 3.62 -10.71
C ALA A 8 -1.60 3.38 -10.38
N GLU A 9 -0.76 3.27 -11.41
CA GLU A 9 0.69 3.13 -11.24
C GLU A 9 1.30 4.34 -10.53
N ARG A 10 0.90 5.56 -10.89
CA ARG A 10 1.33 6.79 -10.21
C ARG A 10 0.91 6.84 -8.74
N VAL A 11 -0.32 6.45 -8.43
CA VAL A 11 -0.86 6.46 -7.05
C VAL A 11 -0.15 5.41 -6.19
N ALA A 12 0.01 4.19 -6.68
CA ALA A 12 0.77 3.15 -5.99
C ALA A 12 2.24 3.56 -5.76
N ARG A 13 2.84 4.26 -6.73
CA ARG A 13 4.18 4.80 -6.59
C ARG A 13 4.26 5.91 -5.54
N ARG A 14 3.30 6.83 -5.49
CA ARG A 14 3.23 7.88 -4.46
C ARG A 14 3.11 7.30 -3.06
N PHE A 15 2.25 6.29 -2.88
CA PHE A 15 2.16 5.54 -1.63
C PHE A 15 3.52 4.95 -1.23
N LEU A 16 4.18 4.27 -2.17
CA LEU A 16 5.50 3.66 -1.95
C LEU A 16 6.55 4.69 -1.54
N ASP A 17 6.64 5.80 -2.26
CA ASP A 17 7.62 6.85 -2.01
C ASP A 17 7.36 7.52 -0.64
N ALA A 18 6.11 7.78 -0.28
CA ALA A 18 5.74 8.33 1.03
C ALA A 18 6.07 7.36 2.18
N ALA A 19 5.74 6.08 2.03
CA ALA A 19 6.05 5.07 3.04
C ALA A 19 7.57 4.92 3.24
N ASN A 20 8.33 4.90 2.15
CA ASN A 20 9.79 4.86 2.19
C ASN A 20 10.43 6.18 2.68
N ALA A 21 9.70 7.30 2.66
CA ALA A 21 10.16 8.54 3.28
C ALA A 21 9.81 8.64 4.77
N GLY A 22 8.99 7.72 5.30
CA GLY A 22 8.42 7.88 6.64
C GLY A 22 7.35 8.99 6.71
N ASP A 23 6.80 9.41 5.55
CA ASP A 23 5.82 10.48 5.47
C ASP A 23 4.40 9.97 5.73
N ALA A 24 4.01 9.96 6.99
CA ALA A 24 2.67 9.53 7.40
C ALA A 24 1.55 10.30 6.70
N LYS A 25 1.71 11.61 6.47
CA LYS A 25 0.69 12.43 5.80
C LYS A 25 0.61 12.10 4.31
N GLY A 26 1.74 11.90 3.66
CA GLY A 26 1.80 11.46 2.26
C GLY A 26 1.18 10.08 2.06
N VAL A 27 1.41 9.16 3.00
CA VAL A 27 0.76 7.84 3.00
C VAL A 27 -0.75 7.98 3.19
N GLU A 28 -1.20 8.74 4.19
CA GLU A 28 -2.63 8.97 4.46
C GLU A 28 -3.34 9.57 3.24
N ALA A 29 -2.72 10.54 2.58
CA ALA A 29 -3.27 11.21 1.40
C ALA A 29 -3.46 10.28 0.18
N ALA A 30 -2.80 9.12 0.14
CA ALA A 30 -2.99 8.14 -0.91
C ALA A 30 -4.28 7.31 -0.74
N PHE A 31 -4.86 7.26 0.46
CA PHE A 31 -6.03 6.45 0.75
C PHE A 31 -7.32 7.29 0.79
N ALA A 32 -8.39 6.73 0.21
CA ALA A 32 -9.74 7.22 0.45
C ALA A 32 -10.13 7.02 1.92
N GLU A 33 -11.02 7.87 2.44
CA GLU A 33 -11.43 7.80 3.85
C GLU A 33 -12.04 6.45 4.23
N ASN A 34 -12.86 5.89 3.34
CA ASN A 34 -13.48 4.57 3.48
C ASN A 34 -12.65 3.42 2.90
N ALA A 35 -11.33 3.62 2.74
CA ALA A 35 -10.47 2.59 2.19
C ALA A 35 -10.40 1.36 3.12
N ARG A 36 -10.26 0.19 2.50
CA ARG A 36 -10.07 -1.09 3.18
C ARG A 36 -8.69 -1.66 2.87
N PHE A 37 -8.06 -2.29 3.85
CA PHE A 37 -6.79 -2.99 3.66
C PHE A 37 -6.86 -4.38 4.29
N ASP A 38 -6.58 -5.41 3.52
CA ASP A 38 -6.45 -6.79 3.97
C ASP A 38 -4.96 -7.17 3.99
N SER A 39 -4.35 -7.08 5.17
CA SER A 39 -2.96 -7.50 5.38
C SER A 39 -2.95 -8.96 5.76
N VAL A 40 -2.96 -9.84 4.74
CA VAL A 40 -2.88 -11.29 4.87
C VAL A 40 -3.86 -11.84 5.94
N GLY A 41 -5.12 -11.41 5.86
CA GLY A 41 -6.20 -11.83 6.78
C GLY A 41 -6.46 -10.87 7.93
N ARG A 42 -5.59 -9.89 8.23
CA ARG A 42 -5.92 -8.76 9.12
C ARG A 42 -6.56 -7.64 8.30
N VAL A 43 -7.87 -7.47 8.50
CA VAL A 43 -8.67 -6.46 7.79
C VAL A 43 -8.75 -5.16 8.58
N TYR A 44 -8.39 -4.06 7.94
CA TYR A 44 -8.51 -2.69 8.40
C TYR A 44 -9.62 -2.00 7.56
N PRO A 45 -10.79 -1.67 8.15
CA PRO A 45 -11.97 -1.25 7.38
C PRO A 45 -12.06 0.25 7.10
N SER A 46 -11.05 1.04 7.43
CA SER A 46 -11.03 2.50 7.23
C SER A 46 -9.62 3.04 7.07
N ARG A 47 -9.46 4.23 6.46
CA ARG A 47 -8.16 4.94 6.43
C ARG A 47 -7.55 5.10 7.82
N ALA A 48 -8.39 5.46 8.81
CA ALA A 48 -7.94 5.64 10.18
C ALA A 48 -7.39 4.33 10.78
N ASP A 49 -8.06 3.19 10.55
CA ASP A 49 -7.56 1.88 10.99
C ASP A 49 -6.27 1.49 10.27
N ILE A 50 -6.21 1.71 8.95
CA ILE A 50 -5.02 1.44 8.13
C ILE A 50 -3.81 2.20 8.65
N MET A 51 -3.97 3.50 8.90
CA MET A 51 -2.87 4.35 9.38
C MET A 51 -2.47 3.99 10.81
N ASN A 52 -3.43 4.02 11.74
CA ASN A 52 -3.11 3.98 13.18
C ASN A 52 -2.82 2.58 13.72
N ARG A 53 -3.27 1.52 13.04
CA ARG A 53 -3.14 0.14 13.52
C ARG A 53 -2.22 -0.73 12.67
N PHE A 54 -1.80 -0.23 11.50
CA PHE A 54 -0.93 -0.96 10.59
C PHE A 54 0.22 -0.11 10.08
N LEU A 55 -0.02 0.85 9.19
CA LEU A 55 1.05 1.52 8.46
C LEU A 55 1.97 2.32 9.39
N ILE A 56 1.45 3.10 10.34
CA ILE A 56 2.31 3.83 11.27
C ILE A 56 3.12 2.86 12.16
N PRO A 57 2.48 2.01 13.00
CA PRO A 57 3.23 1.22 13.98
C PRO A 57 4.06 0.09 13.37
N GLU A 58 3.58 -0.57 12.30
CA GLU A 58 4.20 -1.77 11.74
C GLU A 58 5.08 -1.49 10.52
N VAL A 59 5.01 -0.28 9.94
CA VAL A 59 5.79 0.08 8.75
C VAL A 59 6.63 1.34 8.99
N LEU A 60 6.02 2.47 9.36
CA LEU A 60 6.75 3.73 9.46
C LEU A 60 7.65 3.77 10.70
N ASP A 61 7.12 3.44 11.88
CA ASP A 61 7.83 3.53 13.17
C ASP A 61 8.99 2.54 13.26
N VAL A 62 8.90 1.41 12.56
CA VAL A 62 9.97 0.39 12.50
C VAL A 62 10.98 0.62 11.35
N GLY A 63 10.86 1.76 10.65
CA GLY A 63 11.74 2.12 9.55
C GLY A 63 11.63 1.17 8.37
N GLY A 64 10.41 0.77 8.03
CA GLY A 64 10.06 -0.08 6.90
C GLY A 64 10.50 0.53 5.57
N ARG A 65 10.99 -0.34 4.69
CA ARG A 65 11.46 -0.02 3.35
C ARG A 65 10.95 -1.06 2.37
N TYR A 66 10.14 -0.62 1.44
CA TYR A 66 9.65 -1.41 0.34
C TYR A 66 10.54 -1.23 -0.89
N LYS A 67 10.85 -2.33 -1.56
CA LYS A 67 11.44 -2.37 -2.89
C LYS A 67 10.47 -3.08 -3.83
N ALA A 68 9.90 -2.35 -4.79
CA ALA A 68 9.10 -2.98 -5.84
C ALA A 68 10.00 -3.84 -6.74
N ILE A 69 9.67 -5.13 -6.86
CA ILE A 69 10.43 -6.12 -7.66
C ILE A 69 9.67 -6.59 -8.90
N GLY A 70 8.40 -6.20 -9.05
CA GLY A 70 7.61 -6.45 -10.25
C GLY A 70 6.18 -5.96 -10.07
N SER A 71 5.48 -5.82 -11.19
CA SER A 71 4.06 -5.45 -11.19
C SER A 71 3.30 -6.14 -12.31
N ARG A 72 2.01 -6.37 -12.10
CA ARG A 72 1.08 -6.89 -13.11
C ARG A 72 -0.31 -6.30 -12.91
N TRP A 73 -1.16 -6.46 -13.91
CA TRP A 73 -2.58 -6.17 -13.81
C TRP A 73 -3.36 -7.46 -13.55
N ASP A 74 -4.38 -7.37 -12.70
CA ASP A 74 -5.30 -8.46 -12.38
C ASP A 74 -6.73 -7.93 -12.37
N GLY A 75 -7.42 -8.04 -13.50
CA GLY A 75 -8.70 -7.34 -13.72
C GLY A 75 -8.54 -5.82 -13.58
N ASP A 76 -9.23 -5.25 -12.60
CA ASP A 76 -9.23 -3.83 -12.26
C ASP A 76 -8.17 -3.46 -11.20
N ARG A 77 -7.41 -4.44 -10.69
CA ARG A 77 -6.39 -4.23 -9.67
C ARG A 77 -5.00 -4.14 -10.25
N TYR A 78 -4.25 -3.15 -9.74
CA TYR A 78 -2.82 -3.06 -9.97
C TYR A 78 -2.09 -3.85 -8.89
N VAL A 79 -1.38 -4.89 -9.27
CA VAL A 79 -0.66 -5.79 -8.36
C VAL A 79 0.82 -5.44 -8.38
N VAL A 80 1.39 -5.13 -7.23
CA VAL A 80 2.83 -4.87 -7.06
C VAL A 80 3.41 -5.88 -6.10
N ARG A 81 4.52 -6.50 -6.50
CA ARG A 81 5.31 -7.39 -5.65
C ARG A 81 6.44 -6.59 -4.99
N TYR A 82 6.58 -6.74 -3.69
CA TYR A 82 7.55 -6.05 -2.87
C TYR A 82 8.52 -7.02 -2.20
N ASP A 83 9.77 -6.59 -2.08
CA ASP A 83 10.71 -7.03 -1.05
C ASP A 83 10.71 -5.94 0.03
N PHE A 84 10.31 -6.29 1.24
CA PHE A 84 10.16 -5.39 2.38
C PHE A 84 11.24 -5.67 3.42
N LYS A 85 11.80 -4.61 3.99
CA LYS A 85 12.82 -4.68 5.04
C LYS A 85 12.53 -3.67 6.14
N THR A 86 12.84 -4.03 7.37
CA THR A 86 12.78 -3.16 8.55
C THR A 86 14.19 -2.76 8.98
N SER A 87 14.30 -1.70 9.78
CA SER A 87 15.61 -1.26 10.29
C SER A 87 16.25 -2.27 11.26
N GLY A 88 15.43 -3.14 11.88
CA GLY A 88 15.89 -4.24 12.74
C GLY A 88 16.38 -5.49 12.00
N GLY A 89 16.44 -5.47 10.66
CA GLY A 89 16.93 -6.58 9.85
C GLY A 89 15.88 -7.65 9.48
N GLY A 90 14.63 -7.50 9.94
CA GLY A 90 13.52 -8.33 9.47
C GLY A 90 13.16 -7.98 8.02
N GLY A 91 12.85 -8.99 7.20
CA GLY A 91 12.41 -8.77 5.83
C GLY A 91 11.50 -9.88 5.32
N GLU A 92 10.67 -9.54 4.35
CA GLU A 92 9.67 -10.43 3.77
C GLU A 92 9.38 -10.04 2.32
N SER A 93 8.84 -10.98 1.55
CA SER A 93 8.37 -10.72 0.19
C SER A 93 6.87 -11.00 0.11
N PHE A 94 6.12 -10.05 -0.40
CA PHE A 94 4.66 -10.14 -0.56
C PHE A 94 4.22 -9.34 -1.79
N SER A 95 2.92 -9.37 -2.07
CA SER A 95 2.29 -8.55 -3.09
C SER A 95 1.08 -7.82 -2.53
N TYR A 96 0.85 -6.60 -3.02
CA TYR A 96 -0.37 -5.84 -2.78
C TYR A 96 -1.14 -5.68 -4.09
N ALA A 97 -2.42 -6.03 -4.05
CA ALA A 97 -3.36 -5.82 -5.14
C ALA A 97 -4.22 -4.58 -4.83
N PHE A 98 -3.85 -3.45 -5.42
CA PHE A 98 -4.48 -2.15 -5.23
C PHE A 98 -5.70 -1.99 -6.14
N LEU A 99 -6.85 -1.66 -5.55
CA LEU A 99 -7.99 -1.07 -6.24
C LEU A 99 -7.90 0.45 -6.10
N ILE A 100 -7.71 1.15 -7.22
CA ILE A 100 -7.53 2.60 -7.26
C ILE A 100 -8.65 3.22 -8.09
N GLN A 101 -9.31 4.23 -7.52
CA GLN A 101 -10.42 4.95 -8.16
C GLN A 101 -10.35 6.42 -7.75
N ASP A 102 -10.57 7.31 -8.72
CA ASP A 102 -10.53 8.77 -8.53
C ASP A 102 -9.20 9.24 -7.91
N GLY A 103 -8.08 8.66 -8.34
CA GLY A 103 -6.74 8.97 -7.83
C GLY A 103 -6.45 8.52 -6.40
N LEU A 104 -7.31 7.71 -5.78
CA LEU A 104 -7.18 7.25 -4.40
C LEU A 104 -7.24 5.73 -4.30
N ILE A 105 -6.50 5.18 -3.34
CA ILE A 105 -6.56 3.76 -2.98
C ILE A 105 -7.87 3.52 -2.22
N ARG A 106 -8.71 2.62 -2.74
CA ARG A 106 -10.00 2.23 -2.14
C ARG A 106 -9.93 0.89 -1.43
N ASP A 107 -9.19 -0.07 -1.99
CA ASP A 107 -8.99 -1.36 -1.36
C ASP A 107 -7.58 -1.89 -1.66
N VAL A 108 -6.99 -2.58 -0.69
CA VAL A 108 -5.73 -3.30 -0.86
C VAL A 108 -5.90 -4.72 -0.35
N ALA A 109 -5.44 -5.69 -1.14
CA ALA A 109 -5.32 -7.07 -0.70
C ALA A 109 -3.87 -7.53 -0.73
N GLY A 110 -3.32 -7.85 0.44
CA GLY A 110 -1.98 -8.38 0.62
C GLY A 110 -1.93 -9.91 0.56
N ARG A 111 -0.94 -10.46 -0.14
CA ARG A 111 -0.71 -11.90 -0.35
C ARG A 111 0.78 -12.22 -0.35
N TYR A 112 1.15 -13.41 0.13
CA TYR A 112 2.51 -13.97 0.02
C TYR A 112 2.74 -14.65 -1.34
#